data_AF-A0A1H0ZBQ5-F1
#
_entry.id   AF-A0A1H0ZBQ5-F1
#
_cell.length_a   1.000
_cell.length_b   1.000
_cell.length_c   1.000
_cell.angle_alpha   90.00
_cell.angle_beta   90.00
_cell.angle_gamma   90.00
#
_symmetry.space_group_name_H-M   'P 1'
#
loop_
_entity.id
_entity.type
_entity.pdbx_description
1 polymer ?
#
loop_
_entity_poly.entity_id
_entity_poly.type
_entity_poly.pdbx_seq_one_letter_code
_entity_poly.pdbx_strand_id
1 'polypeptide(L)'
;MKDDNVLEGWEEKDQANLDKKSARRMVWRTRLSIGFTVIRTILLIFLIYIAYMIPVGMYYDMSGKQAEFDRLVTTLVETRYSGVEVNHRYSAHAEINSFLTQSTTLKLYRNVGEWDVVIGEVQAEKHLFGKVSYSLNFDEKYLYENKVRNFAIPPKILGRESSNAESGSKEHLRKQLTKIDEGHVAQAQFSVKTPMKSRALLDKLEAYDIQVYRMPVYGGELTEFETSSHGSGQLTFVQSLLLRPQITYDDKNRHSSSVSPLNKVTIEQSIDQFYEDIKWLTENGNYSGKDIDQKRLKYLRENGIKVYGAVVTGPIREIEKLLDEEQFHQFYLGGVEVWNWYEN
;
A
#
# COMPACT_ATOMS: atom_id res chain seq x y z
N MET A 1 57.30 -84.77 36.01
CA MET A 1 56.01 -84.67 36.73
C MET A 1 56.02 -83.30 37.38
N LYS A 2 55.18 -82.33 37.00
CA LYS A 2 54.07 -82.28 36.08
C LYS A 2 53.95 -80.79 35.72
N ASP A 3 53.92 -80.47 34.42
CA ASP A 3 53.44 -79.17 33.95
C ASP A 3 52.03 -78.95 34.49
N ASP A 4 51.75 -77.76 35.02
CA ASP A 4 50.40 -77.20 35.07
C ASP A 4 50.48 -75.76 34.58
N ASN A 5 50.57 -75.69 33.27
CA ASN A 5 50.33 -74.52 32.45
C ASN A 5 48.81 -74.29 32.40
N VAL A 6 48.28 -73.33 33.18
CA VAL A 6 46.82 -72.99 33.12
C VAL A 6 46.54 -71.49 33.24
N LEU A 7 47.53 -70.60 33.04
CA LEU A 7 47.27 -69.16 32.91
C LEU A 7 47.93 -68.52 31.68
N GLU A 8 48.50 -69.33 30.78
CA GLU A 8 48.87 -68.90 29.44
C GLU A 8 47.65 -69.03 28.52
N GLY A 9 46.98 -67.92 28.24
CA GLY A 9 45.93 -67.89 27.22
C GLY A 9 44.69 -67.09 27.57
N TRP A 10 44.67 -66.34 28.68
CA TRP A 10 43.62 -65.32 28.91
C TRP A 10 44.10 -63.94 28.45
N GLU A 11 44.17 -63.84 27.13
CA GLU A 11 43.86 -62.68 26.29
C GLU A 11 44.15 -61.26 26.80
N GLU A 12 45.42 -60.87 26.76
CA GLU A 12 45.83 -59.46 26.73
C GLU A 12 45.24 -58.74 25.48
N LYS A 13 45.03 -59.48 24.37
CA LYS A 13 44.32 -59.00 23.17
C LYS A 13 42.83 -58.76 23.40
N ASP A 14 42.17 -59.53 24.27
CA ASP A 14 40.75 -59.33 24.57
C ASP A 14 40.55 -58.29 25.65
N GLN A 15 41.46 -58.13 26.62
CA GLN A 15 41.46 -56.94 27.47
C GLN A 15 41.63 -55.65 26.67
N ALA A 16 42.56 -55.60 25.71
CA ALA A 16 42.77 -54.42 24.86
C ALA A 16 41.61 -54.17 23.85
N ASN A 17 40.97 -55.23 23.33
CA ASN A 17 39.79 -55.10 22.48
C ASN A 17 38.50 -54.79 23.27
N LEU A 18 38.36 -55.32 24.48
CA LEU A 18 37.29 -54.99 25.42
C LEU A 18 37.42 -53.53 25.84
N ASP A 19 38.63 -53.02 26.06
CA ASP A 19 38.90 -51.63 26.40
C ASP A 19 38.63 -50.68 25.22
N LYS A 20 39.02 -51.04 23.98
CA LYS A 20 38.63 -50.26 22.78
C LYS A 20 37.13 -50.30 22.48
N LYS A 21 36.47 -51.44 22.69
CA LYS A 21 35.02 -51.62 22.45
C LYS A 21 34.19 -50.94 23.54
N SER A 22 34.63 -50.99 24.80
CA SER A 22 34.03 -50.29 25.93
C SER A 22 34.23 -48.77 25.79
N ALA A 23 35.41 -48.31 25.39
CA ALA A 23 35.71 -46.91 25.10
C ALA A 23 34.86 -46.38 23.93
N ARG A 24 34.74 -47.13 22.82
CA ARG A 24 33.85 -46.75 21.70
C ARG A 24 32.38 -46.71 22.13
N ARG A 25 31.92 -47.65 22.95
CA ARG A 25 30.55 -47.68 23.49
C ARG A 25 30.31 -46.52 24.47
N MET A 26 31.31 -46.16 25.27
CA MET A 26 31.29 -45.00 26.17
C MET A 26 31.21 -43.70 25.38
N VAL A 27 32.09 -43.51 24.38
CA VAL A 27 32.05 -42.34 23.48
C VAL A 27 30.71 -42.23 22.75
N TRP A 28 30.14 -43.34 22.27
CA TRP A 28 28.82 -43.34 21.61
C TRP A 28 27.68 -43.03 22.57
N ARG A 29 27.70 -43.56 23.80
CA ARG A 29 26.75 -43.20 24.87
C ARG A 29 26.87 -41.72 25.26
N THR A 30 28.08 -41.18 25.34
CA THR A 30 28.32 -39.77 25.62
C THR A 30 27.82 -38.88 24.48
N ARG A 31 28.08 -39.25 23.21
CA ARG A 31 27.56 -38.53 22.03
C ARG A 31 26.03 -38.57 21.96
N LEU A 32 25.41 -39.72 22.28
CA LEU A 32 23.97 -39.83 22.38
C LEU A 32 23.41 -39.00 23.54
N SER A 33 24.03 -39.05 24.72
CA SER A 33 23.61 -38.26 25.88
C SER A 33 23.70 -36.75 25.59
N ILE A 34 24.79 -36.29 24.97
CA ILE A 34 24.94 -34.90 24.53
C ILE A 34 23.85 -34.57 23.50
N GLY A 35 23.59 -35.46 22.53
CA GLY A 35 22.50 -35.33 21.57
C GLY A 35 21.13 -35.19 22.24
N PHE A 36 20.83 -36.02 23.25
CA PHE A 36 19.60 -35.94 24.03
C PHE A 36 19.50 -34.64 24.83
N THR A 37 20.59 -34.15 25.42
CA THR A 37 20.61 -32.85 26.11
C THR A 37 20.37 -31.70 25.14
N VAL A 38 21.02 -31.72 23.96
CA VAL A 38 20.80 -30.71 22.90
C VAL A 38 19.35 -30.72 22.43
N ILE A 39 18.79 -31.90 22.14
CA ILE A 39 17.38 -32.04 21.74
C ILE A 39 16.44 -31.53 22.83
N ARG A 40 16.67 -31.89 24.10
CA ARG A 40 15.89 -31.39 25.23
C ARG A 40 15.95 -29.87 25.35
N THR A 41 17.12 -29.27 25.17
CA THR A 41 17.29 -27.82 25.21
C THR A 41 16.55 -27.14 24.05
N ILE A 42 16.64 -27.69 22.83
CA ILE A 42 15.89 -27.20 21.67
C ILE A 42 14.38 -27.30 21.91
N LEU A 43 13.90 -28.43 22.45
CA LEU A 43 12.48 -28.61 22.80
C LEU A 43 12.03 -27.61 23.87
N LEU A 44 12.88 -27.31 24.85
CA LEU A 44 12.57 -26.33 25.89
C LEU A 44 12.50 -24.90 25.30
N ILE A 45 13.42 -24.54 24.41
CA ILE A 45 13.38 -23.26 23.68
C ILE A 45 12.12 -23.18 22.82
N PHE A 46 11.76 -24.26 22.13
CA PHE A 46 10.55 -24.35 21.31
C PHE A 46 9.27 -24.21 22.15
N LEU A 47 9.22 -24.82 23.34
CA LEU A 47 8.08 -24.68 24.24
C LEU A 47 7.97 -23.24 24.77
N ILE A 48 9.08 -22.62 25.15
CA ILE A 48 9.11 -21.19 25.53
C ILE A 48 8.62 -20.32 24.36
N TYR A 49 9.04 -20.61 23.14
CA TYR A 49 8.59 -19.91 21.94
C TYR A 49 7.07 -20.01 21.77
N ILE A 50 6.48 -21.21 21.88
CA ILE A 50 5.02 -21.38 21.80
C ILE A 50 4.32 -20.62 22.93
N ALA A 51 4.79 -20.78 24.17
CA ALA A 51 4.23 -20.11 25.34
C ALA A 51 4.30 -18.57 25.24
N TYR A 52 5.30 -18.04 24.53
CA TYR A 52 5.43 -16.63 24.21
C TYR A 52 4.50 -16.21 23.06
N MET A 53 4.40 -16.98 21.98
CA MET A 53 3.63 -16.60 20.79
C MET A 53 2.12 -16.63 20.98
N ILE A 54 1.60 -17.56 21.79
CA ILE A 54 0.15 -17.66 22.07
C ILE A 54 -0.43 -16.34 22.62
N PRO A 55 0.08 -15.78 23.74
CA PRO A 55 -0.47 -14.54 24.28
C PRO A 55 -0.22 -13.34 23.37
N VAL A 56 0.89 -13.31 22.62
CA VAL A 56 1.18 -12.24 21.65
C VAL A 56 0.16 -12.24 20.51
N GLY A 57 -0.10 -13.40 19.90
CA GLY A 57 -1.08 -13.54 18.83
C GLY A 57 -2.50 -13.20 19.32
N MET A 58 -2.90 -13.77 20.46
CA MET A 58 -4.21 -13.46 21.07
C MET A 58 -4.39 -11.97 21.34
N TYR A 59 -3.37 -11.31 21.91
CA TYR A 59 -3.41 -9.87 22.13
C TYR A 59 -3.55 -9.11 20.81
N TYR A 60 -2.77 -9.47 19.80
CA TYR A 60 -2.77 -8.80 18.49
C TYR A 60 -4.14 -8.87 17.80
N ASP A 61 -4.79 -10.04 17.83
CA ASP A 61 -6.11 -10.26 17.22
C ASP A 61 -7.24 -9.58 18.01
N MET A 62 -7.21 -9.67 19.35
CA MET A 62 -8.29 -9.13 20.19
C MET A 62 -8.23 -7.60 20.33
N SER A 63 -7.02 -7.02 20.32
CA SER A 63 -6.80 -5.59 20.53
C SER A 63 -7.13 -4.71 19.32
N GLY A 64 -7.37 -5.31 18.15
CA GLY A 64 -7.55 -4.56 16.90
C GLY A 64 -6.23 -4.04 16.30
N LYS A 65 -5.08 -4.42 16.84
CA LYS A 65 -3.76 -4.00 16.33
C LYS A 65 -3.47 -4.51 14.93
N GLN A 66 -4.08 -5.63 14.55
CA GLN A 66 -4.12 -6.13 13.18
C GLN A 66 -4.80 -5.11 12.24
N ALA A 67 -6.07 -4.80 12.50
CA ALA A 67 -6.85 -3.87 11.71
C ALA A 67 -6.27 -2.44 11.73
N GLU A 68 -5.64 -2.03 12.83
CA GLU A 68 -4.87 -0.79 12.90
C GLU A 68 -3.73 -0.75 11.87
N PHE A 69 -2.99 -1.84 11.72
CA PHE A 69 -1.91 -1.91 10.74
C PHE A 69 -2.44 -1.92 9.31
N ASP A 70 -3.50 -2.68 9.03
CA ASP A 70 -4.15 -2.71 7.72
C ASP A 70 -4.74 -1.34 7.34
N ARG A 71 -5.40 -0.64 8.29
CA ARG A 71 -5.89 0.74 8.12
C ARG A 71 -4.73 1.69 7.80
N LEU A 72 -3.61 1.57 8.52
CA LEU A 72 -2.45 2.42 8.29
C LEU A 72 -1.92 2.27 6.86
N VAL A 73 -1.73 1.03 6.40
CA VAL A 73 -1.21 0.73 5.05
C VAL A 73 -2.22 1.16 3.99
N THR A 74 -3.51 0.87 4.19
CA THR A 74 -4.60 1.28 3.31
C THR A 74 -4.63 2.80 3.15
N THR A 75 -4.66 3.56 4.24
CA THR A 75 -4.68 5.02 4.21
C THR A 75 -3.42 5.57 3.55
N LEU A 76 -2.22 5.01 3.83
CA LEU A 76 -0.98 5.44 3.19
C LEU A 76 -1.01 5.24 1.67
N VAL A 77 -1.52 4.11 1.20
CA VAL A 77 -1.57 3.82 -0.24
C VAL A 77 -2.61 4.70 -0.92
N GLU A 78 -3.84 4.70 -0.44
CA GLU A 78 -4.96 5.34 -1.14
C GLU A 78 -4.93 6.86 -1.13
N THR A 79 -4.25 7.46 -0.15
CA THR A 79 -4.06 8.92 -0.09
C THR A 79 -2.84 9.39 -0.87
N ARG A 80 -2.02 8.48 -1.44
CA ARG A 80 -0.76 8.85 -2.12
C ARG A 80 -0.66 8.36 -3.56
N TYR A 81 -1.34 7.28 -3.91
CA TYR A 81 -1.27 6.68 -5.23
C TYR A 81 -2.59 6.87 -5.96
N SER A 82 -2.54 7.58 -7.09
CA SER A 82 -3.70 7.90 -7.90
C SER A 82 -4.21 6.67 -8.66
N GLY A 83 -5.53 6.49 -8.69
CA GLY A 83 -6.16 5.39 -9.43
C GLY A 83 -5.81 4.01 -8.87
N VAL A 84 -5.49 3.94 -7.57
CA VAL A 84 -5.24 2.71 -6.83
C VAL A 84 -6.10 2.69 -5.57
N GLU A 85 -6.78 1.58 -5.35
CA GLU A 85 -7.60 1.29 -4.17
C GLU A 85 -7.20 -0.06 -3.56
N VAL A 86 -7.45 -0.22 -2.27
CA VAL A 86 -7.25 -1.49 -1.56
C VAL A 86 -8.61 -2.14 -1.36
N ASN A 87 -8.68 -3.47 -1.41
CA ASN A 87 -9.94 -4.14 -1.14
C ASN A 87 -10.36 -3.94 0.34
N HIS A 88 -11.56 -3.40 0.53
CA HIS A 88 -12.15 -3.24 1.87
C HIS A 88 -13.10 -4.38 2.27
N ARG A 89 -13.49 -5.24 1.33
CA ARG A 89 -14.49 -6.31 1.51
C ARG A 89 -13.90 -7.60 2.04
N TYR A 90 -12.65 -7.90 1.69
CA TYR A 90 -11.91 -9.00 2.28
C TYR A 90 -11.00 -8.44 3.37
N SER A 91 -11.26 -8.83 4.61
CA SER A 91 -10.35 -8.54 5.72
C SER A 91 -9.02 -9.22 5.43
N ALA A 92 -8.08 -8.47 4.88
CA ALA A 92 -6.69 -8.86 5.01
C ALA A 92 -6.37 -8.94 6.49
N HIS A 93 -5.50 -9.88 6.81
CA HIS A 93 -5.13 -10.18 8.16
C HIS A 93 -3.66 -9.86 8.29
N ALA A 94 -3.33 -8.65 8.76
CA ALA A 94 -1.97 -8.40 9.19
C ALA A 94 -1.53 -9.48 10.18
N GLU A 95 -0.29 -9.92 10.08
CA GLU A 95 0.29 -10.94 10.94
C GLU A 95 1.37 -10.31 11.82
N ILE A 96 1.65 -10.94 12.95
CA ILE A 96 2.75 -10.56 13.83
C ILE A 96 3.70 -11.73 14.01
N ASN A 97 4.98 -11.51 13.72
CA ASN A 97 6.01 -12.52 13.92
C ASN A 97 6.59 -12.48 15.36
N SER A 98 7.48 -13.43 15.65
CA SER A 98 8.10 -13.56 16.97
C SER A 98 9.05 -12.43 17.37
N PHE A 99 9.42 -11.56 16.44
CA PHE A 99 10.18 -10.34 16.71
C PHE A 99 9.26 -9.12 16.82
N LEU A 100 7.95 -9.34 17.02
CA LEU A 100 6.92 -8.30 17.07
C LEU A 100 6.89 -7.41 15.83
N THR A 101 7.32 -7.96 14.68
CA THR A 101 7.20 -7.29 13.39
C THR A 101 5.82 -7.58 12.84
N GLN A 102 5.10 -6.51 12.50
CA GLN A 102 3.82 -6.57 11.83
C GLN A 102 4.05 -6.64 10.33
N SER A 103 3.32 -7.50 9.62
CA SER A 103 3.40 -7.64 8.17
C SER A 103 2.01 -7.83 7.58
N THR A 104 1.74 -7.22 6.42
CA THR A 104 0.48 -7.40 5.71
C THR A 104 0.71 -7.37 4.20
N THR A 105 -0.11 -8.12 3.47
CA THR A 105 -0.14 -8.09 2.00
C THR A 105 -1.56 -7.79 1.56
N LEU A 106 -1.75 -6.64 0.93
CA LEU A 106 -3.06 -6.17 0.48
C LEU A 106 -3.09 -6.12 -1.04
N LYS A 107 -4.16 -6.64 -1.64
CA LYS A 107 -4.37 -6.53 -3.09
C LYS A 107 -4.72 -5.10 -3.47
N LEU A 108 -4.15 -4.64 -4.58
CA LEU A 108 -4.37 -3.34 -5.18
C LEU A 108 -5.32 -3.47 -6.36
N TYR A 109 -6.26 -2.52 -6.45
CA TYR A 109 -7.31 -2.47 -7.44
C TYR A 109 -7.31 -1.14 -8.16
N ARG A 110 -7.83 -1.14 -9.37
CA ARG A 110 -8.12 0.05 -10.16
C ARG A 110 -9.58 -0.01 -10.59
N ASN A 111 -10.34 1.05 -10.29
CA ASN A 111 -11.72 1.16 -10.77
C ASN A 111 -11.70 1.52 -12.25
N VAL A 112 -12.17 0.60 -13.10
CA VAL A 112 -12.35 0.82 -14.53
C VAL A 112 -13.80 0.44 -14.85
N GLY A 113 -14.62 1.47 -15.06
CA GLY A 113 -16.06 1.36 -15.06
C GLY A 113 -16.58 0.91 -13.72
N GLU A 114 -17.47 -0.08 -13.73
CA GLU A 114 -18.07 -0.68 -12.54
C GLU A 114 -17.23 -1.82 -11.94
N TRP A 115 -16.06 -2.10 -12.51
CA TRP A 115 -15.19 -3.20 -12.07
C TRP A 115 -13.98 -2.68 -11.30
N ASP A 116 -13.67 -3.40 -10.22
CA ASP A 116 -12.41 -3.29 -9.51
C ASP A 116 -11.41 -4.30 -10.09
N VAL A 117 -10.52 -3.83 -10.96
CA VAL A 117 -9.52 -4.66 -11.64
C VAL A 117 -8.30 -4.81 -10.74
N VAL A 118 -7.87 -6.04 -10.47
CA VAL A 118 -6.63 -6.29 -9.71
C VAL A 118 -5.44 -5.84 -10.56
N ILE A 119 -4.58 -5.00 -9.96
CA ILE A 119 -3.39 -4.44 -10.63
C ILE A 119 -2.09 -4.76 -9.89
N GLY A 120 -2.15 -5.53 -8.81
CA GLY A 120 -1.00 -5.96 -8.03
C GLY A 120 -1.28 -6.05 -6.53
N GLU A 121 -0.24 -5.88 -5.73
CA GLU A 121 -0.30 -5.96 -4.27
C GLU A 121 0.65 -4.97 -3.60
N VAL A 122 0.30 -4.56 -2.38
CA VAL A 122 1.21 -3.85 -1.47
C VAL A 122 1.63 -4.81 -0.37
N GLN A 123 2.95 -4.95 -0.21
CA GLN A 123 3.56 -5.66 0.90
C GLN A 123 4.12 -4.63 1.87
N ALA A 124 3.68 -4.68 3.13
CA ALA A 124 4.08 -3.73 4.14
C ALA A 124 4.55 -4.42 5.41
N GLU A 125 5.59 -3.86 6.02
CA GLU A 125 6.20 -4.36 7.25
C GLU A 125 6.47 -3.20 8.23
N LYS A 126 6.37 -3.52 9.52
CA LYS A 126 6.71 -2.59 10.60
C LYS A 126 7.34 -3.36 11.76
N HIS A 127 8.63 -3.13 11.98
CA HIS A 127 9.31 -3.59 13.18
C HIS A 127 8.81 -2.85 14.43
N LEU A 128 8.99 -3.45 15.61
CA LEU A 128 8.47 -2.97 16.91
C LEU A 128 8.62 -1.45 17.17
N PHE A 129 9.75 -0.85 16.77
CA PHE A 129 10.02 0.59 16.86
C PHE A 129 10.38 1.24 15.52
N GLY A 130 10.24 0.48 14.44
CA GLY A 130 10.57 0.91 13.09
C GLY A 130 9.51 1.84 12.49
N LYS A 131 9.90 2.48 11.39
CA LYS A 131 8.94 3.07 10.46
C LYS A 131 8.28 1.95 9.67
N VAL A 132 7.06 2.18 9.22
CA VAL A 132 6.40 1.34 8.24
C VAL A 132 7.14 1.47 6.92
N SER A 133 7.58 0.35 6.40
CA SER A 133 8.11 0.17 5.07
C SER A 133 7.09 -0.57 4.23
N TYR A 134 6.86 -0.13 3.00
CA TYR A 134 5.97 -0.82 2.09
C TYR A 134 6.50 -0.73 0.66
N SER A 135 6.16 -1.72 -0.14
CA SER A 135 6.47 -1.80 -1.57
C SER A 135 5.20 -2.13 -2.34
N LEU A 136 5.00 -1.45 -3.48
CA LEU A 136 3.90 -1.74 -4.39
C LEU A 136 4.45 -2.59 -5.53
N ASN A 137 3.95 -3.81 -5.64
CA ASN A 137 4.28 -4.75 -6.70
C ASN A 137 3.11 -4.77 -7.67
N PHE A 138 3.22 -3.99 -8.75
CA PHE A 138 2.19 -3.98 -9.78
C PHE A 138 2.36 -5.18 -10.72
N ASP A 139 1.24 -5.77 -11.13
CA ASP A 139 1.24 -6.83 -12.13
C ASP A 139 1.69 -6.24 -13.47
N GLU A 140 2.87 -6.66 -13.94
CA GLU A 140 3.43 -6.32 -15.24
C GLU A 140 2.74 -7.12 -16.35
N LYS A 141 1.42 -6.96 -16.51
CA LYS A 141 0.68 -7.59 -17.62
C LYS A 141 1.21 -7.12 -18.99
N TYR A 142 1.92 -5.98 -19.02
CA TYR A 142 2.60 -5.44 -20.19
C TYR A 142 4.03 -4.99 -19.82
N LEU A 143 4.97 -5.05 -20.78
CA LEU A 143 6.40 -4.68 -20.65
C LEU A 143 6.67 -3.22 -20.26
N TYR A 144 5.63 -2.41 -20.07
CA TYR A 144 5.72 -1.04 -19.59
C TYR A 144 4.99 -0.95 -18.26
N GLU A 145 5.73 -0.54 -17.21
CA GLU A 145 5.26 -0.42 -15.83
C GLU A 145 3.84 0.18 -15.73
N ASN A 146 3.03 -0.40 -14.85
CA ASN A 146 1.77 0.15 -14.35
C ASN A 146 2.04 1.44 -13.54
N LYS A 147 2.45 2.51 -14.20
CA LYS A 147 2.93 3.75 -13.55
C LYS A 147 1.77 4.55 -12.98
N VAL A 148 1.67 4.59 -11.66
CA VAL A 148 0.92 5.64 -10.95
C VAL A 148 1.63 6.98 -11.17
N ARG A 149 0.92 8.00 -11.65
CA ARG A 149 1.51 9.30 -11.96
C ARG A 149 1.06 10.40 -11.01
N ASN A 150 2.00 11.23 -10.60
CA ASN A 150 1.70 12.43 -9.85
C ASN A 150 0.95 13.45 -10.72
N PHE A 151 0.14 14.28 -10.09
CA PHE A 151 -0.54 15.39 -10.74
C PHE A 151 0.41 16.58 -10.91
N ALA A 152 0.22 17.33 -11.99
CA ALA A 152 0.94 18.58 -12.18
C ALA A 152 0.35 19.65 -11.28
N ILE A 153 1.18 20.26 -10.44
CA ILE A 153 0.78 21.43 -9.66
C ILE A 153 0.48 22.58 -10.63
N PRO A 154 -0.66 23.26 -10.50
CA PRO A 154 -0.97 24.47 -11.25
C PRO A 154 0.17 25.51 -11.13
N PRO A 155 0.79 25.95 -12.24
CA PRO A 155 1.92 26.90 -12.21
C PRO A 155 1.61 28.18 -11.41
N LYS A 156 0.36 28.64 -11.48
CA LYS A 156 -0.13 29.83 -10.78
C LYS A 156 0.00 29.74 -9.26
N ILE A 157 -0.11 28.53 -8.68
CA ILE A 157 0.12 28.33 -7.24
C ILE A 157 1.57 28.61 -6.87
N LEU A 158 2.50 28.28 -7.77
CA LEU A 158 3.93 28.47 -7.60
C LEU A 158 4.40 29.86 -8.04
N GLY A 159 3.48 30.81 -8.27
CA GLY A 159 3.79 32.15 -8.76
C GLY A 159 4.34 32.19 -10.19
N ARG A 160 4.09 31.14 -10.99
CA ARG A 160 4.54 31.04 -12.39
C ARG A 160 3.37 31.24 -13.34
N GLU A 161 3.65 31.82 -14.50
CA GLU A 161 2.66 31.96 -15.57
C GLU A 161 2.28 30.59 -16.15
N SER A 162 1.00 30.44 -16.49
CA SER A 162 0.52 29.23 -17.16
C SER A 162 0.83 29.33 -18.65
N SER A 163 1.64 28.40 -19.16
CA SER A 163 1.75 28.21 -20.60
C SER A 163 0.40 27.77 -21.19
N ASN A 164 -0.02 28.39 -22.29
CA ASN A 164 -1.14 27.95 -23.11
C ASN A 164 -0.77 26.84 -24.10
N ALA A 165 0.50 26.41 -24.14
CA ALA A 165 0.91 25.32 -25.03
C ALA A 165 0.14 24.05 -24.68
N GLU A 166 -0.41 23.39 -25.70
CA GLU A 166 -1.09 22.12 -25.52
C GLU A 166 -0.16 21.10 -24.87
N SER A 167 -0.70 20.41 -23.87
CA SER A 167 -0.01 19.36 -23.16
C SER A 167 0.21 18.17 -24.11
N GLY A 168 1.47 17.80 -24.38
CA GLY A 168 1.77 16.65 -25.24
C GLY A 168 1.14 15.33 -24.75
N SER A 169 0.86 15.19 -23.45
CA SER A 169 0.14 14.03 -22.92
C SER A 169 -1.35 14.04 -23.26
N LYS A 170 -1.96 15.22 -23.43
CA LYS A 170 -3.34 15.37 -23.92
C LYS A 170 -3.49 14.88 -25.37
N GLU A 171 -2.58 15.29 -26.26
CA GLU A 171 -2.54 14.80 -27.65
C GLU A 171 -2.24 13.30 -27.72
N HIS A 172 -1.30 12.82 -26.89
CA HIS A 172 -0.99 11.39 -26.81
C HIS A 172 -2.20 10.56 -26.38
N LEU A 173 -2.91 10.98 -25.32
CA LEU A 173 -4.10 10.27 -24.87
C LEU A 173 -5.19 10.27 -25.94
N ARG A 174 -5.43 11.42 -26.60
CA ARG A 174 -6.40 11.49 -27.71
C ARG A 174 -6.09 10.43 -28.76
N LYS A 175 -4.84 10.34 -29.22
CA LYS A 175 -4.40 9.33 -30.20
C LYS A 175 -4.64 7.90 -29.72
N GLN A 176 -4.49 7.61 -28.43
CA GLN A 176 -4.79 6.29 -27.86
C GLN A 176 -6.30 6.00 -27.88
N LEU A 177 -7.12 6.92 -27.39
CA LEU A 177 -8.58 6.74 -27.29
C LEU A 177 -9.26 6.60 -28.66
N THR A 178 -8.78 7.30 -29.70
CA THR A 178 -9.31 7.14 -31.07
C THR A 178 -9.04 5.76 -31.68
N LYS A 179 -8.11 4.98 -31.12
CA LYS A 179 -7.80 3.61 -31.58
C LYS A 179 -8.61 2.52 -30.88
N ILE A 180 -9.28 2.87 -29.78
CA ILE A 180 -10.14 1.94 -29.05
C ILE A 180 -11.56 2.13 -29.59
N ASP A 181 -12.36 1.07 -29.69
CA ASP A 181 -13.76 1.16 -30.14
C ASP A 181 -14.69 1.70 -29.03
N GLU A 182 -15.97 1.87 -29.33
CA GLU A 182 -16.98 2.41 -28.39
C GLU A 182 -17.39 1.44 -27.28
N GLY A 183 -17.14 0.14 -27.43
CA GLY A 183 -17.53 -0.91 -26.48
C GLY A 183 -16.59 -1.04 -25.28
N HIS A 184 -15.96 0.06 -24.86
CA HIS A 184 -14.92 0.07 -23.83
C HIS A 184 -15.10 1.23 -22.85
N VAL A 185 -14.62 0.98 -21.64
CA VAL A 185 -14.62 1.92 -20.51
C VAL A 185 -13.18 2.17 -20.11
N ALA A 186 -12.86 3.40 -19.75
CA ALA A 186 -11.50 3.78 -19.38
C ALA A 186 -11.46 4.57 -18.07
N GLN A 187 -10.39 4.32 -17.31
CA GLN A 187 -9.97 5.22 -16.24
C GLN A 187 -8.95 6.21 -16.81
N ALA A 188 -9.15 7.48 -16.51
CA ALA A 188 -8.21 8.54 -16.85
C ALA A 188 -7.92 9.44 -15.64
N GLN A 189 -6.71 9.98 -15.62
CA GLN A 189 -6.29 11.00 -14.68
C GLN A 189 -6.02 12.30 -15.43
N PHE A 190 -6.38 13.44 -14.84
CA PHE A 190 -6.04 14.76 -15.38
C PHE A 190 -5.76 15.78 -14.26
N SER A 191 -4.99 16.80 -14.60
CA SER A 191 -4.78 17.99 -13.78
C SER A 191 -5.61 19.17 -14.30
N VAL A 192 -5.88 20.16 -13.45
CA VAL A 192 -6.52 21.41 -13.86
C VAL A 192 -5.52 22.56 -13.86
N LYS A 193 -5.74 23.58 -14.70
CA LYS A 193 -4.86 24.76 -14.79
C LYS A 193 -4.96 25.69 -13.59
N THR A 194 -6.11 25.70 -12.90
CA THR A 194 -6.36 26.54 -11.72
C THR A 194 -6.97 25.69 -10.60
N PRO A 195 -6.41 25.71 -9.38
CA PRO A 195 -6.98 24.97 -8.26
C PRO A 195 -8.39 25.50 -7.92
N MET A 196 -9.28 24.60 -7.54
CA MET A 196 -10.68 24.93 -7.24
C MET A 196 -11.21 24.13 -6.05
N LYS A 197 -12.40 24.46 -5.54
CA LYS A 197 -13.07 23.65 -4.53
C LYS A 197 -13.50 22.31 -5.12
N SER A 198 -13.47 21.24 -4.33
CA SER A 198 -13.84 19.89 -4.81
C SER A 198 -15.24 19.85 -5.43
N ARG A 199 -16.22 20.51 -4.80
CA ARG A 199 -17.58 20.64 -5.32
C ARG A 199 -17.65 21.36 -6.67
N ALA A 200 -16.86 22.41 -6.86
CA ALA A 200 -16.81 23.15 -8.13
C ALA A 200 -16.20 22.32 -9.27
N LEU A 201 -15.28 21.39 -8.95
CA LEU A 201 -14.80 20.42 -9.94
C LEU A 201 -15.89 19.39 -10.26
N LEU A 202 -16.60 18.87 -9.27
CA LEU A 202 -17.75 17.97 -9.49
C LEU A 202 -18.85 18.62 -10.33
N ASP A 203 -19.19 19.89 -10.07
CA ASP A 203 -20.15 20.66 -10.87
C ASP A 203 -19.81 20.68 -12.36
N LYS A 204 -18.50 20.73 -12.70
CA LYS A 204 -18.04 20.70 -14.10
C LYS A 204 -18.09 19.30 -14.69
N LEU A 205 -17.83 18.28 -13.88
CA LEU A 205 -17.76 16.89 -14.33
C LEU A 205 -19.15 16.26 -14.53
N GLU A 206 -20.21 16.81 -13.94
CA GLU A 206 -21.59 16.35 -14.13
C GLU A 206 -22.11 16.48 -15.57
N ALA A 207 -21.46 17.28 -16.41
CA ALA A 207 -21.79 17.36 -17.83
C ALA A 207 -21.41 16.10 -18.62
N TYR A 208 -20.69 15.17 -17.98
CA TYR A 208 -20.13 13.96 -18.57
C TYR A 208 -20.66 12.75 -17.81
N ASP A 209 -20.93 11.66 -18.53
CA ASP A 209 -21.32 10.39 -17.91
C ASP A 209 -20.07 9.65 -17.39
N ILE A 210 -19.56 10.11 -16.26
CA ILE A 210 -18.33 9.62 -15.62
C ILE A 210 -18.49 9.56 -14.09
N GLN A 211 -17.65 8.75 -13.45
CA GLN A 211 -17.52 8.66 -12.00
C GLN A 211 -16.16 9.17 -11.56
N VAL A 212 -16.11 9.77 -10.36
CA VAL A 212 -14.90 10.39 -9.80
C VAL A 212 -14.43 9.65 -8.55
N TYR A 213 -13.17 9.25 -8.50
CA TYR A 213 -12.63 8.40 -7.43
C TYR A 213 -11.53 9.06 -6.61
N ARG A 214 -10.72 9.95 -7.17
CA ARG A 214 -9.67 10.63 -6.42
C ARG A 214 -9.51 12.07 -6.89
N MET A 215 -9.17 12.96 -5.97
CA MET A 215 -8.78 14.33 -6.30
C MET A 215 -7.51 14.73 -5.54
N PRO A 216 -6.44 15.18 -6.19
CA PRO A 216 -5.25 15.65 -5.49
C PRO A 216 -5.56 16.95 -4.76
N VAL A 217 -5.22 16.99 -3.48
CA VAL A 217 -5.42 18.12 -2.59
C VAL A 217 -4.11 18.88 -2.48
N TYR A 218 -4.18 20.20 -2.68
CA TYR A 218 -3.01 21.07 -2.48
C TYR A 218 -2.81 21.35 -0.99
N GLY A 219 -1.69 20.90 -0.43
CA GLY A 219 -1.36 20.95 0.99
C GLY A 219 -0.29 21.98 1.36
N GLY A 220 -0.03 22.98 0.51
CA GLY A 220 0.98 24.02 0.75
C GLY A 220 2.40 23.64 0.34
N GLU A 221 2.58 22.52 -0.36
CA GLU A 221 3.88 22.07 -0.84
C GLU A 221 4.51 23.11 -1.78
N LEU A 222 5.80 23.40 -1.57
CA LEU A 222 6.61 24.34 -2.36
C LEU A 222 6.22 25.82 -2.23
N THR A 223 5.21 26.16 -1.42
CA THR A 223 4.91 27.56 -1.05
C THR A 223 5.12 27.80 0.43
N GLU A 224 4.63 26.92 1.30
CA GLU A 224 4.73 27.05 2.76
C GLU A 224 5.90 26.24 3.33
N PHE A 225 6.28 25.16 2.64
CA PHE A 225 7.40 24.32 3.03
C PHE A 225 7.98 23.56 1.83
N GLU A 226 9.27 23.26 1.91
CA GLU A 226 9.98 22.46 0.91
C GLU A 226 9.64 20.97 1.02
N THR A 227 9.55 20.32 -0.14
CA THR A 227 9.37 18.86 -0.27
C THR A 227 10.01 18.37 -1.56
N SER A 228 10.26 17.07 -1.66
CA SER A 228 10.76 16.47 -2.90
C SER A 228 9.79 16.74 -4.04
N SER A 229 10.31 17.34 -5.11
CA SER A 229 9.57 17.63 -6.32
C SER A 229 10.37 17.22 -7.55
N HIS A 230 9.68 16.97 -8.65
CA HIS A 230 10.29 16.75 -9.95
C HIS A 230 9.69 17.71 -10.98
N GLY A 231 10.55 18.28 -11.83
CA GLY A 231 10.14 19.18 -12.90
C GLY A 231 10.23 18.51 -14.27
N SER A 232 9.24 18.74 -15.12
CA SER A 232 9.27 18.38 -16.54
C SER A 232 8.81 19.58 -17.36
N GLY A 233 9.76 20.27 -18.00
CA GLY A 233 9.50 21.55 -18.66
C GLY A 233 9.04 22.61 -17.65
N GLN A 234 7.85 23.18 -17.87
CA GLN A 234 7.25 24.19 -16.98
C GLN A 234 6.41 23.58 -15.84
N LEU A 235 6.26 22.25 -15.82
CA LEU A 235 5.39 21.56 -14.89
C LEU A 235 6.18 21.06 -13.69
N THR A 236 5.58 21.20 -12.51
CA THR A 236 6.13 20.68 -11.26
C THR A 236 5.21 19.60 -10.72
N PHE A 237 5.80 18.50 -10.28
CA PHE A 237 5.11 17.34 -9.73
C PHE A 237 5.59 17.08 -8.30
N VAL A 238 4.65 16.83 -7.40
CA VAL A 238 4.90 16.36 -6.04
C VAL A 238 3.96 15.19 -5.74
N GLN A 239 4.34 14.32 -4.79
CA GLN A 239 3.41 13.33 -4.27
C GLN A 239 2.41 14.05 -3.36
N SER A 240 1.25 14.44 -3.86
CA SER A 240 0.20 15.07 -3.05
C SER A 240 -0.66 14.08 -2.30
N LEU A 241 -1.38 14.58 -1.30
CA LEU A 241 -2.49 13.85 -0.69
C LEU A 241 -3.67 13.79 -1.66
N LEU A 242 -4.37 12.66 -1.66
CA LEU A 242 -5.55 12.43 -2.48
C LEU A 242 -6.80 12.38 -1.60
N LEU A 243 -7.76 13.25 -1.90
CA LEU A 243 -9.13 13.11 -1.44
C LEU A 243 -9.72 11.86 -2.09
N ARG A 244 -10.28 10.99 -1.26
CA ARG A 244 -10.88 9.70 -1.62
C ARG A 244 -12.33 9.63 -1.13
N PRO A 245 -13.16 8.73 -1.67
CA PRO A 245 -14.50 8.48 -1.16
C PRO A 245 -14.44 8.08 0.31
N GLN A 246 -15.50 8.39 1.06
CA GLN A 246 -15.54 8.15 2.49
C GLN A 246 -15.33 6.66 2.81
N ILE A 247 -14.39 6.38 3.72
CA ILE A 247 -14.20 5.07 4.34
C ILE A 247 -14.13 5.25 5.84
N THR A 248 -15.08 4.67 6.56
CA THR A 248 -15.17 4.75 8.02
C THR A 248 -14.63 3.48 8.67
N TYR A 249 -14.13 3.63 9.88
CA TYR A 249 -13.58 2.55 10.68
C TYR A 249 -14.25 2.51 12.06
N ASP A 250 -14.38 1.32 12.64
CA ASP A 250 -14.87 1.15 14.01
C ASP A 250 -13.82 1.53 15.07
N ASP A 251 -14.16 1.38 16.35
CA ASP A 251 -13.29 1.66 17.50
C ASP A 251 -12.02 0.78 17.53
N LYS A 252 -12.04 -0.35 16.81
CA LYS A 252 -10.92 -1.27 16.64
C LYS A 252 -10.23 -1.14 15.28
N ASN A 253 -10.46 -0.04 14.57
CA ASN A 253 -9.91 0.27 13.25
C ASN A 253 -10.31 -0.68 12.13
N ARG A 254 -11.36 -1.49 12.32
CA ARG A 254 -11.89 -2.37 11.27
C ARG A 254 -12.73 -1.55 10.32
N HIS A 255 -12.69 -1.88 9.03
CA HIS A 255 -13.56 -1.24 8.05
C HIS A 255 -15.03 -1.40 8.47
N SER A 256 -15.74 -0.28 8.56
CA SER A 256 -17.14 -0.23 8.97
C SER A 256 -18.05 0.02 7.76
N SER A 257 -17.82 1.12 7.04
CA SER A 257 -18.57 1.45 5.82
C SER A 257 -17.70 2.20 4.82
N SER A 258 -18.09 2.13 3.56
CA SER A 258 -17.53 2.93 2.49
C SER A 258 -18.65 3.46 1.60
N VAL A 259 -18.44 4.65 1.04
CA VAL A 259 -19.33 5.28 0.08
C VAL A 259 -18.52 5.58 -1.16
N SER A 260 -19.00 5.19 -2.33
CA SER A 260 -18.33 5.41 -3.61
C SER A 260 -19.40 5.59 -4.70
N PRO A 261 -19.17 6.43 -5.74
CA PRO A 261 -18.01 7.30 -5.99
C PRO A 261 -18.11 8.66 -5.28
N LEU A 262 -17.13 9.55 -5.51
CA LEU A 262 -17.22 10.97 -5.11
C LEU A 262 -18.28 11.68 -5.96
N ASN A 263 -19.28 12.26 -5.32
CA ASN A 263 -20.32 13.06 -5.96
C ASN A 263 -20.80 14.19 -5.04
N LYS A 264 -21.73 15.03 -5.49
CA LYS A 264 -22.19 16.20 -4.73
C LYS A 264 -22.86 15.87 -3.39
N VAL A 265 -23.42 14.67 -3.26
CA VAL A 265 -24.07 14.20 -2.03
C VAL A 265 -23.03 13.72 -1.04
N THR A 266 -21.98 13.04 -1.52
CA THR A 266 -20.99 12.35 -0.68
C THR A 266 -19.72 13.16 -0.40
N ILE A 267 -19.52 14.28 -1.12
CA ILE A 267 -18.27 15.04 -1.08
C ILE A 267 -17.95 15.64 0.29
N GLU A 268 -18.93 16.18 1.00
CA GLU A 268 -18.67 16.80 2.32
C GLU A 268 -18.28 15.74 3.35
N GLN A 269 -18.97 14.59 3.36
CA GLN A 269 -18.62 13.46 4.23
C GLN A 269 -17.22 12.90 3.90
N SER A 270 -16.86 12.88 2.62
CA SER A 270 -15.54 12.44 2.17
C SER A 270 -14.44 13.42 2.58
N ILE A 271 -14.72 14.72 2.60
CA ILE A 271 -13.81 15.76 3.09
C ILE A 271 -13.59 15.63 4.59
N ASP A 272 -14.66 15.45 5.37
CA ASP A 272 -14.57 15.25 6.81
C ASP A 272 -13.74 14.00 7.13
N GLN A 273 -14.05 12.88 6.47
CA GLN A 273 -13.30 11.64 6.64
C GLN A 273 -11.83 11.78 6.24
N PHE A 274 -11.52 12.51 5.16
CA PHE A 274 -10.15 12.78 4.77
C PHE A 274 -9.36 13.50 5.88
N TYR A 275 -9.94 14.51 6.53
CA TYR A 275 -9.29 15.16 7.67
C TYR A 275 -9.09 14.21 8.85
N GLU A 276 -10.08 13.38 9.17
CA GLU A 276 -9.97 12.38 10.23
C GLU A 276 -8.87 11.36 9.93
N ASP A 277 -8.80 10.88 8.69
CA ASP A 277 -7.83 9.87 8.28
C ASP A 277 -6.39 10.41 8.34
N ILE A 278 -6.14 11.61 7.80
CA ILE A 278 -4.79 12.20 7.85
C ILE A 278 -4.39 12.57 9.29
N LYS A 279 -5.34 13.05 10.11
CA LYS A 279 -5.10 13.29 11.53
C LYS A 279 -4.75 11.97 12.24
N TRP A 280 -5.58 10.96 12.10
CA TRP A 280 -5.37 9.65 12.71
C TRP A 280 -4.05 9.02 12.25
N LEU A 281 -3.75 9.11 10.95
CA LEU A 281 -2.51 8.61 10.36
C LEU A 281 -1.28 9.30 10.96
N THR A 282 -1.29 10.63 11.07
CA THR A 282 -0.18 11.39 11.65
C THR A 282 -0.06 11.22 13.18
N GLU A 283 -1.14 10.92 13.90
CA GLU A 283 -1.10 10.67 15.34
C GLU A 283 -0.62 9.24 15.67
N ASN A 284 -1.11 8.24 14.95
CA ASN A 284 -0.90 6.82 15.27
C ASN A 284 0.20 6.14 14.42
N GLY A 285 0.50 6.69 13.25
CA GLY A 285 1.48 6.15 12.32
C GLY A 285 2.91 6.53 12.63
N ASN A 286 3.85 5.63 12.28
CA ASN A 286 5.29 5.93 12.16
C ASN A 286 5.74 5.54 10.76
N TYR A 287 5.84 6.50 9.84
CA TYR A 287 6.13 6.25 8.41
C TYR A 287 6.97 7.39 7.83
N SER A 288 7.51 7.18 6.63
CA SER A 288 8.27 8.21 5.93
C SER A 288 7.35 9.33 5.40
N GLY A 289 7.65 10.59 5.73
CA GLY A 289 6.84 11.74 5.33
C GLY A 289 5.72 12.13 6.31
N LYS A 290 5.70 11.56 7.52
CA LYS A 290 4.76 11.95 8.60
C LYS A 290 4.84 13.44 8.93
N ASP A 291 6.04 14.00 8.99
CA ASP A 291 6.29 15.41 9.26
C ASP A 291 5.74 16.32 8.15
N ILE A 292 5.82 15.86 6.90
CA ILE A 292 5.24 16.53 5.74
C ILE A 292 3.71 16.50 5.83
N ASP A 293 3.11 15.36 6.15
CA ASP A 293 1.65 15.24 6.27
C ASP A 293 1.09 16.06 7.45
N GLN A 294 1.86 16.24 8.52
CA GLN A 294 1.51 17.17 9.60
C GLN A 294 1.47 18.64 9.12
N LYS A 295 2.45 19.05 8.29
CA LYS A 295 2.46 20.41 7.69
C LYS A 295 1.28 20.59 6.73
N ARG A 296 0.99 19.58 5.91
CA ARG A 296 -0.18 19.57 5.01
C ARG A 296 -1.48 19.69 5.80
N LEU A 297 -1.66 18.89 6.84
CA LEU A 297 -2.86 18.92 7.67
C LEU A 297 -3.06 20.29 8.31
N LYS A 298 -1.98 20.93 8.78
CA LYS A 298 -2.02 22.30 9.31
C LYS A 298 -2.48 23.29 8.23
N TYR A 299 -1.83 23.26 7.07
CA TYR A 299 -2.17 24.14 5.95
C TYR A 299 -3.66 24.00 5.55
N LEU A 300 -4.14 22.77 5.42
CA LEU A 300 -5.50 22.48 5.00
C LEU A 300 -6.54 22.97 6.00
N ARG A 301 -6.27 22.87 7.31
CA ARG A 301 -7.15 23.43 8.35
C ARG A 301 -7.27 24.96 8.26
N GLU A 302 -6.20 25.64 7.87
CA GLU A 302 -6.16 27.10 7.75
C GLU A 302 -6.77 27.60 6.42
N ASN A 303 -6.56 26.86 5.32
CA ASN A 303 -6.86 27.33 3.96
C ASN A 303 -8.04 26.61 3.28
N GLY A 304 -8.53 25.52 3.87
CA GLY A 304 -9.52 24.63 3.29
C GLY A 304 -8.97 23.75 2.17
N ILE A 305 -9.78 22.78 1.73
CA ILE A 305 -9.42 21.87 0.63
C ILE A 305 -9.59 22.59 -0.72
N LYS A 306 -8.49 22.62 -1.48
CA LYS A 306 -8.50 22.92 -2.91
C LYS A 306 -7.92 21.74 -3.67
N VAL A 307 -8.63 21.33 -4.71
CA VAL A 307 -8.21 20.25 -5.58
C VAL A 307 -7.67 20.78 -6.89
N TYR A 308 -6.78 20.02 -7.50
CA TYR A 308 -6.14 20.42 -8.76
C TYR A 308 -6.06 19.32 -9.82
N GLY A 309 -6.99 18.36 -9.76
CA GLY A 309 -7.13 17.30 -10.74
C GLY A 309 -8.22 16.31 -10.33
N ALA A 310 -8.35 15.24 -11.11
CA ALA A 310 -9.15 14.10 -10.71
C ALA A 310 -8.65 12.80 -11.36
N VAL A 311 -8.97 11.68 -10.72
CA VAL A 311 -9.05 10.36 -11.36
C VAL A 311 -10.52 10.08 -11.59
N VAL A 312 -10.86 9.79 -12.84
CA VAL A 312 -12.22 9.53 -13.31
C VAL A 312 -12.26 8.24 -14.09
N THR A 313 -13.45 7.65 -14.17
CA THR A 313 -13.72 6.52 -15.06
C THR A 313 -15.07 6.69 -15.75
N GLY A 314 -15.19 6.17 -16.97
CA GLY A 314 -16.43 6.21 -17.73
C GLY A 314 -16.22 5.74 -19.17
N PRO A 315 -17.28 5.74 -19.99
CA PRO A 315 -17.21 5.34 -21.39
C PRO A 315 -16.11 6.11 -22.11
N ILE A 316 -15.37 5.45 -23.00
CA ILE A 316 -14.20 6.08 -23.65
C ILE A 316 -14.56 7.38 -24.37
N ARG A 317 -15.76 7.47 -24.95
CA ARG A 317 -16.22 8.69 -25.63
C ARG A 317 -16.49 9.83 -24.67
N GLU A 318 -16.94 9.56 -23.45
CA GLU A 318 -17.08 10.59 -22.41
C GLU A 318 -15.71 11.10 -21.94
N ILE A 319 -14.74 10.18 -21.76
CA ILE A 319 -13.36 10.55 -21.43
C ILE A 319 -12.71 11.37 -22.56
N GLU A 320 -13.02 11.06 -23.83
CA GLU A 320 -12.54 11.83 -24.98
C GLU A 320 -13.07 13.26 -24.96
N LYS A 321 -14.34 13.49 -24.61
CA LYS A 321 -14.91 14.84 -24.50
C LYS A 321 -14.21 15.68 -23.41
N LEU A 322 -13.74 15.06 -22.32
CA LEU A 322 -12.93 15.77 -21.31
C LEU A 322 -11.64 16.35 -21.89
N LEU A 323 -11.12 15.77 -22.97
CA LEU A 323 -9.96 16.31 -23.69
C LEU A 323 -10.30 17.57 -24.49
N ASP A 324 -11.55 17.99 -24.60
CA ASP A 324 -11.88 19.27 -25.24
C ASP A 324 -11.90 20.41 -24.22
N GLU A 325 -11.91 20.10 -22.93
CA GLU A 325 -11.87 21.10 -21.86
C GLU A 325 -10.53 21.82 -21.80
N GLU A 326 -10.56 23.14 -21.99
CA GLU A 326 -9.36 23.98 -21.95
C GLU A 326 -8.75 24.09 -20.55
N GLN A 327 -9.59 23.95 -19.51
CA GLN A 327 -9.14 24.02 -18.12
C GLN A 327 -8.38 22.77 -17.68
N PHE A 328 -8.55 21.65 -18.40
CA PHE A 328 -7.95 20.36 -18.07
C PHE A 328 -6.69 20.11 -18.91
N HIS A 329 -5.66 19.56 -18.26
CA HIS A 329 -4.37 19.28 -18.87
C HIS A 329 -3.69 18.09 -18.19
N GLN A 330 -2.57 17.62 -18.76
CA GLN A 330 -1.81 16.50 -18.21
C GLN A 330 -2.66 15.25 -18.01
N PHE A 331 -3.20 14.75 -19.11
CA PHE A 331 -4.02 13.56 -19.11
C PHE A 331 -3.18 12.29 -19.17
N TYR A 332 -3.62 11.26 -18.45
CA TYR A 332 -2.99 9.94 -18.45
C TYR A 332 -4.04 8.84 -18.43
N LEU A 333 -3.86 7.83 -19.28
CA LEU A 333 -4.67 6.62 -19.26
C LEU A 333 -4.24 5.74 -18.07
N GLY A 334 -5.19 5.35 -17.24
CA GLY A 334 -4.97 4.41 -16.14
C GLY A 334 -5.22 2.96 -16.54
N GLY A 335 -6.37 2.69 -17.15
CA GLY A 335 -6.76 1.33 -17.56
C GLY A 335 -7.92 1.38 -18.52
N VAL A 336 -8.08 0.30 -19.28
CA VAL A 336 -9.17 0.12 -20.26
C VAL A 336 -9.71 -1.28 -20.08
N GLU A 337 -11.03 -1.38 -20.01
CA GLU A 337 -11.75 -2.65 -19.96
C GLU A 337 -12.89 -2.66 -20.97
N VAL A 338 -13.38 -3.87 -21.26
CA VAL A 338 -14.60 -4.07 -22.06
C VAL A 338 -15.81 -3.45 -21.35
N TRP A 339 -16.86 -3.17 -22.13
CA TRP A 339 -18.06 -2.52 -21.63
C TRP A 339 -18.63 -3.17 -20.36
N ASN A 340 -18.57 -2.41 -19.27
CA ASN A 340 -19.13 -2.74 -17.97
C ASN A 340 -19.83 -1.54 -17.33
N TRP A 341 -20.22 -0.55 -18.14
CA TRP A 341 -20.86 0.68 -17.68
C TRP A 341 -22.37 0.53 -17.71
N TYR A 342 -23.04 0.95 -16.63
CA TYR A 342 -24.49 1.10 -16.61
C TYR A 342 -24.82 2.58 -16.70
N GLU A 343 -25.68 2.93 -17.66
CA GLU A 343 -26.20 4.30 -17.76
C GLU A 343 -26.96 4.63 -16.46
N ASN A 344 -26.59 5.73 -15.82
CA ASN A 344 -27.22 6.23 -14.58
C ASN A 344 -28.43 7.12 -14.85
#